data_AF-A0A1V6D5U7-F1
#
_entry.id   AF-A0A1V6D5U7-F1
#
_cell.length_a   1.000
_cell.length_b   1.000
_cell.length_c   1.000
_cell.angle_alpha   90.00
_cell.angle_beta   90.00
_cell.angle_gamma   90.00
#
_symmetry.space_group_name_H-M   'P 1'
#
loop_
_entity.id
_entity.type
_entity.pdbx_description
1 polymer ?
#
loop_
_entity_poly.entity_id
_entity_poly.type
_entity_poly.pdbx_seq_one_letter_code
_entity_poly.pdbx_strand_id
1 'polypeptide(L)' 'MTYRGRVKDGIVVVEGPECPPEGAQVSIRVLKGRRRKQRKPSSMYEHYKSVIGTAKGLPPDASVNHDHYLYGLPKQK' A
#
# COMPACT_ATOMS: atom_id res chain seq x y z
N MET A 1 -24.88 17.58 19.52
CA MET A 1 -23.77 17.89 18.58
C MET A 1 -23.38 16.62 17.84
N THR A 2 -22.95 16.73 16.58
CA THR A 2 -22.61 15.57 15.74
C THR A 2 -21.16 15.67 15.31
N TYR A 3 -20.32 14.75 15.77
CA TYR A 3 -18.92 14.68 15.39
C TYR A 3 -18.75 13.77 14.18
N ARG A 4 -17.98 14.22 13.18
CA ARG A 4 -17.59 13.40 12.05
C ARG A 4 -16.21 12.83 12.32
N GLY A 5 -16.03 11.56 11.97
CA GLY A 5 -14.76 10.88 12.16
C GLY A 5 -14.63 9.69 11.24
N ARG A 6 -13.41 9.15 11.18
CA ARG A 6 -13.12 7.92 10.45
C ARG A 6 -12.62 6.86 11.41
N VAL A 7 -13.02 5.63 11.17
CA VAL A 7 -12.47 4.48 11.88
C VAL A 7 -11.13 4.12 11.23
N LYS A 8 -10.05 4.13 12.01
CA LYS A 8 -8.72 3.68 11.61
C LYS A 8 -8.22 2.70 12.67
N ASP A 9 -7.93 1.47 12.26
CA ASP A 9 -7.40 0.42 13.15
C ASP A 9 -8.26 0.16 14.40
N GLY A 10 -9.58 0.28 14.26
CA GLY A 10 -10.55 0.11 15.36
C GLY A 10 -10.76 1.35 16.24
N ILE A 11 -10.00 2.43 16.02
CA ILE A 11 -10.13 3.70 16.74
C ILE A 11 -10.95 4.69 15.91
N VAL A 12 -11.92 5.35 16.53
CA VAL A 12 -12.68 6.44 15.90
C VAL A 12 -11.87 7.73 16.02
N VAL A 13 -11.27 8.18 14.91
CA VAL A 13 -10.57 9.46 14.85
C VAL A 13 -11.58 10.53 14.46
N VAL A 14 -11.87 11.46 15.38
CA VAL A 14 -12.72 12.61 15.11
C VAL A 14 -11.96 13.60 14.22
N GLU A 15 -12.56 13.99 13.09
CA GLU A 15 -12.00 14.98 12.17
C GLU A 15 -12.65 16.35 12.48
N GLY A 16 -11.86 17.31 12.98
CA GLY A 16 -12.31 18.68 13.23
C GLY A 16 -11.63 19.34 14.44
N PRO A 17 -11.84 20.66 14.63
CA PRO A 17 -11.27 21.41 15.76
C PRO A 17 -11.99 21.14 17.09
N GLU A 18 -13.21 20.60 17.05
CA GLU A 18 -14.03 20.33 18.22
C GLU A 18 -13.94 18.86 18.59
N CYS A 19 -13.28 18.58 19.72
CA CYS A 19 -13.25 17.26 20.34
C CYS A 19 -14.32 17.18 21.44
N PRO A 20 -15.00 16.03 21.60
CA PRO A 20 -15.84 15.82 22.77
C PRO A 20 -14.99 15.88 24.05
N PRO A 21 -15.56 16.36 25.18
CA PRO A 21 -14.84 16.41 26.44
C PRO A 21 -14.48 15.01 26.93
N GLU A 22 -13.40 14.91 27.70
CA GLU A 22 -12.94 13.65 28.28
C GLU A 22 -14.04 13.04 29.17
N GLY A 23 -14.26 11.72 29.04
CA GLY A 23 -15.30 11.00 29.79
C GLY A 23 -16.72 11.09 29.20
N ALA A 24 -16.93 11.79 28.08
CA ALA A 24 -18.24 11.85 27.43
C ALA A 24 -18.68 10.47 26.89
N GLN A 25 -19.90 10.04 27.21
CA GLN A 25 -20.52 8.90 26.55
C GLN A 25 -20.91 9.27 25.11
N VAL A 26 -20.44 8.48 24.14
CA VAL A 26 -20.68 8.72 22.72
C VAL A 26 -21.45 7.56 22.09
N SER A 27 -22.42 7.88 21.23
CA SER A 27 -23.12 6.92 20.37
C SER A 27 -22.61 7.04 18.94
N ILE A 28 -22.10 5.95 18.38
CA ILE A 28 -21.53 5.94 17.03
C ILE A 28 -22.62 5.53 16.04
N ARG A 29 -22.97 6.43 15.13
CA ARG A 29 -23.83 6.11 13.98
C ARG A 29 -22.97 6.00 12.73
N VAL A 30 -22.79 4.78 12.24
CA VAL A 30 -22.08 4.52 10.97
C VAL A 30 -22.93 5.08 9.84
N LEU A 31 -22.49 6.19 9.26
CA LEU A 31 -23.09 6.70 8.03
C LEU A 31 -22.72 5.73 6.90
N LYS A 32 -23.72 5.31 6.10
CA LYS A 32 -23.48 4.60 4.83
C LYS A 32 -22.75 5.56 3.88
N GLY A 33 -21.45 5.70 4.06
CA GLY A 33 -20.61 6.45 3.15
C GLY A 33 -20.70 5.82 1.78
N ARG A 34 -20.80 6.66 0.73
CA ARG A 34 -20.42 6.23 -0.62
C ARG A 34 -19.07 5.53 -0.45
N ARG A 35 -19.02 4.21 -0.67
CA ARG A 35 -17.76 3.48 -0.74
C ARG A 35 -16.89 4.29 -1.70
N ARG A 36 -15.90 5.04 -1.20
CA ARG A 36 -14.79 5.47 -2.04
C ARG A 36 -14.36 4.17 -2.68
N LYS A 37 -14.50 4.05 -4.00
CA LYS A 37 -14.08 2.86 -4.76
C LYS A 37 -12.72 2.52 -4.18
N GLN A 38 -12.66 1.46 -3.38
CA GLN A 38 -11.38 0.93 -2.93
C GLN A 38 -10.68 0.69 -4.25
N ARG A 39 -9.62 1.47 -4.53
CA ARG A 39 -8.80 1.23 -5.71
C ARG A 39 -8.46 -0.25 -5.56
N LYS A 40 -8.94 -1.07 -6.51
CA LYS A 40 -8.66 -2.51 -6.50
C LYS A 40 -7.15 -2.63 -6.23
N PRO A 41 -6.71 -3.58 -5.38
CA PRO A 41 -5.28 -3.80 -5.23
C PRO A 41 -4.70 -3.93 -6.64
N SER A 42 -3.79 -3.02 -6.99
CA SER A 42 -3.19 -3.00 -8.32
C SER A 42 -2.60 -4.38 -8.54
N SER A 43 -2.93 -5.02 -9.65
CA SER A 43 -2.37 -6.34 -9.95
C SER A 43 -0.84 -6.27 -9.91
N MET A 44 -0.16 -7.41 -9.67
CA MET A 44 1.31 -7.44 -9.73
C MET A 44 1.83 -6.88 -11.06
N TYR A 45 1.08 -7.12 -12.15
CA TYR A 45 1.34 -6.49 -13.43
C TYR A 45 1.31 -4.96 -13.36
N GLU A 46 0.24 -4.34 -12.83
CA GLU A 46 0.15 -2.88 -12.70
C GLU A 46 1.25 -2.30 -11.82
N HIS A 47 1.63 -3.02 -10.76
CA HIS A 47 2.69 -2.59 -9.84
C HIS A 47 4.07 -2.58 -10.50
N TYR A 48 4.40 -3.61 -11.28
CA TYR A 48 5.73 -3.77 -11.91
C TYR A 48 5.80 -3.30 -13.37
N LYS A 49 4.71 -2.74 -13.91
CA LYS A 49 4.62 -2.35 -15.33
C LYS A 49 5.76 -1.45 -15.81
N SER A 50 6.30 -0.60 -14.94
CA SER A 50 7.40 0.32 -15.28
C SER A 50 8.77 -0.36 -15.42
N VAL A 51 8.91 -1.59 -14.91
CA VAL A 51 10.20 -2.31 -14.85
C VAL A 51 10.22 -3.53 -15.78
N ILE A 52 9.05 -4.10 -16.10
CA ILE A 52 8.93 -5.27 -16.98
C ILE A 52 9.51 -4.94 -18.36
N GLY A 53 10.52 -5.71 -18.77
CA GLY A 53 11.14 -5.59 -20.10
C GLY A 53 12.13 -4.43 -20.26
N THR A 54 12.48 -3.72 -19.18
CA THR A 54 13.44 -2.60 -19.24
C THR A 54 14.86 -3.05 -19.55
N ALA A 55 15.28 -4.22 -19.05
CA ALA A 55 16.60 -4.76 -19.32
C ALA A 55 16.62 -5.51 -20.67
N LYS A 56 17.49 -5.07 -21.59
CA LYS A 56 17.66 -5.64 -22.94
C LYS A 56 19.06 -6.22 -23.08
N GLY A 57 19.19 -7.29 -23.87
CA GLY A 57 20.49 -7.91 -24.17
C GLY A 57 21.14 -8.63 -22.99
N LEU A 58 20.38 -8.99 -21.96
CA LEU A 58 20.91 -9.78 -20.85
C LEU A 58 21.22 -11.21 -21.30
N PRO A 59 22.30 -11.81 -20.78
CA PRO A 59 22.57 -13.24 -20.93
C PRO A 59 21.39 -14.09 -20.42
N PRO A 60 21.12 -15.25 -21.04
CA PRO A 60 19.99 -16.11 -20.68
C PRO A 60 20.08 -16.65 -19.24
N ASP A 61 21.29 -16.73 -18.70
CA ASP A 61 21.59 -17.20 -17.34
C ASP A 61 21.79 -16.06 -16.33
N ALA A 62 21.46 -14.82 -16.69
CA ALA A 62 21.70 -13.65 -15.83
C ALA A 62 20.92 -13.69 -14.50
N SER A 63 19.79 -14.39 -14.43
CA SER A 63 19.04 -14.57 -13.17
C SER A 63 19.80 -15.45 -12.18
N VAL A 64 20.44 -16.51 -12.65
CA VAL A 64 21.21 -17.48 -11.85
C VAL A 64 22.57 -16.91 -11.51
N ASN A 65 23.24 -16.29 -12.49
CA ASN A 65 24.61 -15.80 -12.40
C ASN A 65 24.70 -14.28 -12.19
N HIS A 66 23.74 -13.68 -11.49
CA HIS A 66 23.69 -12.22 -11.28
C HIS A 66 24.99 -11.69 -10.66
N ASP A 67 25.55 -12.40 -9.69
CA ASP A 67 26.82 -12.06 -9.05
C ASP A 67 28.02 -12.07 -10.00
N HIS A 68 28.03 -13.01 -10.95
CA HIS A 68 29.06 -13.05 -11.99
C HIS A 68 28.98 -11.80 -12.88
N TYR A 69 27.77 -11.42 -13.29
CA TYR A 69 27.57 -10.30 -14.21
C TYR A 69 27.67 -8.92 -13.55
N LEU A 70 27.30 -8.79 -12.27
CA LEU A 70 27.36 -7.53 -11.53
C LEU A 70 28.71 -7.31 -10.85
N TYR A 71 29.34 -8.39 -10.37
CA TYR A 71 30.51 -8.29 -9.49
C TYR A 71 31.73 -9.09 -9.97
N GLY A 72 31.63 -9.82 -11.09
CA GLY A 72 32.76 -10.56 -11.67
C GLY A 72 33.12 -11.86 -10.93
N LEU A 73 32.24 -12.35 -10.05
CA LEU A 73 32.42 -13.62 -9.33
C LEU A 73 32.41 -14.82 -10.31
N PRO A 74 32.99 -15.98 -9.96
CA PRO A 74 32.92 -17.17 -10.82
C PRO A 74 31.46 -17.60 -11.04
N LYS A 75 31.14 -18.08 -12.25
CA LYS A 75 29.80 -18.60 -12.57
C LYS A 75 29.47 -19.84 -11.73
N GLN A 76 28.22 -19.91 -11.29
CA GLN A 76 27.65 -21.13 -10.74
C GLN A 76 27.44 -22.12 -11.88
N LYS A 77 27.92 -23.35 -11.71
CA LYS A 77 27.85 -24.43 -12.71
C LYS A 77 26.48 -25.06 -12.76
#